data_AF-A0A7C8ZFR6-F1
#
_entry.id   AF-A0A7C8ZFR6-F1
#
_cell.length_a   1.000
_cell.length_b   1.000
_cell.length_c   1.000
_cell.angle_alpha   90.00
_cell.angle_beta   90.00
_cell.angle_gamma   90.00
#
_symmetry.space_group_name_H-M   'P 1'
#
loop_
_entity.id
_entity.type
_entity.pdbx_description
1 polymer ?
#
loop_
_entity_poly.entity_id
_entity_poly.type
_entity_poly.pdbx_seq_one_letter_code
_entity_poly.pdbx_strand_id
1 'polypeptide(L)'
;MEGENVEQKPRRGAHVLVFPSPLQGHINPMLQFSKRLAVKGLEVTFITTSSSHFLSSLSFPPNIEFVCIFDGFREGHKVVDLDAHLKRVRTCIRRSLLELIDYYKQNKESL
;
A
#
# COMPACT_ATOMS: atom_id res chain seq x y z
N MET A 1 29.82 20.70 -22.31
CA MET A 1 28.69 21.14 -21.47
C MET A 1 28.20 19.90 -20.76
N GLU A 2 28.78 19.65 -19.59
CA GLU A 2 28.42 18.51 -18.75
C GLU A 2 27.04 18.81 -18.16
N GLY A 3 26.06 17.97 -18.50
CA GLY A 3 24.73 18.06 -17.92
C GLY A 3 24.83 17.72 -16.45
N GLU A 4 24.61 18.71 -15.59
CA GLU A 4 24.46 18.51 -14.16
C GLU A 4 23.36 17.46 -13.94
N ASN A 5 23.79 16.26 -13.54
CA ASN A 5 22.90 15.27 -12.93
C ASN A 5 22.47 15.89 -11.60
N VAL A 6 21.36 16.63 -11.63
CA VAL A 6 20.71 17.14 -10.43
C VAL A 6 20.18 15.90 -9.71
N GLU A 7 21.01 15.33 -8.85
CA GLU A 7 20.59 14.39 -7.84
C GLU A 7 19.53 15.11 -6.99
N GLN A 8 18.27 14.83 -7.31
CA GLN A 8 17.14 15.39 -6.60
C GLN A 8 17.15 14.81 -5.20
N LYS A 9 17.78 15.54 -4.27
CA LYS A 9 17.60 15.34 -2.84
C LYS A 9 16.11 15.17 -2.58
N PRO A 10 15.65 14.06 -1.96
CA PRO A 10 14.23 13.85 -1.76
C PRO A 10 13.70 15.05 -0.98
N ARG A 11 12.82 15.83 -1.61
CA ARG A 11 12.10 16.90 -0.92
C ARG A 11 11.43 16.21 0.27
N ARG A 12 11.46 16.85 1.45
CA ARG A 12 10.67 16.43 2.63
C ARG A 12 9.18 16.45 2.26
N GLY A 13 8.77 15.44 1.51
CA GLY A 13 7.50 15.34 0.81
C GLY A 13 6.51 14.52 1.64
N ALA A 14 5.23 14.71 1.36
CA ALA A 14 4.21 13.86 1.96
C ALA A 14 4.41 12.41 1.49
N HIS A 15 4.34 11.48 2.44
CA HIS A 15 4.31 10.05 2.18
C HIS A 15 2.85 9.59 2.20
N VAL A 16 2.40 9.07 1.07
CA VAL A 16 0.99 8.73 0.85
C VAL A 16 0.81 7.21 0.96
N LEU A 17 0.05 6.80 1.97
CA LEU A 17 -0.43 5.43 2.09
C LEU A 17 -1.72 5.29 1.29
N VAL A 18 -1.71 4.43 0.26
CA VAL A 18 -2.87 4.14 -0.58
C VAL A 18 -3.44 2.80 -0.20
N PHE A 19 -4.62 2.80 0.41
CA PHE A 19 -5.34 1.59 0.81
C PHE A 19 -6.62 1.44 -0.03
N PRO A 20 -6.59 0.66 -1.13
CA PRO A 20 -7.75 0.39 -1.96
C PRO A 20 -8.74 -0.54 -1.23
N SER A 21 -10.02 -0.41 -1.58
CA SER A 21 -11.01 -1.44 -1.24
C SER A 21 -10.61 -2.77 -1.91
N PRO A 22 -10.74 -3.93 -1.22
CA PRO A 22 -10.23 -5.23 -1.69
C PRO A 22 -10.97 -5.83 -2.90
N LEU A 23 -11.91 -5.09 -3.49
CA LEU A 23 -12.62 -5.50 -4.70
C LEU A 23 -11.78 -5.14 -5.94
N GLN A 24 -11.61 -6.09 -6.86
CA GLN A 24 -10.74 -5.96 -8.04
C GLN A 24 -10.99 -4.67 -8.86
N GLY A 25 -12.25 -4.22 -8.94
CA GLY A 25 -12.64 -2.99 -9.63
C GLY A 25 -12.02 -1.70 -9.06
N HIS A 26 -11.55 -1.71 -7.80
CA HIS A 26 -10.91 -0.57 -7.16
C HIS A 26 -9.38 -0.62 -7.19
N ILE A 27 -8.78 -1.81 -7.22
CA ILE A 27 -7.31 -1.96 -7.14
C ILE A 27 -6.60 -1.31 -8.33
N ASN A 28 -7.02 -1.62 -9.55
CA ASN A 28 -6.38 -1.10 -10.76
C ASN A 28 -6.48 0.42 -10.90
N PRO A 29 -7.66 1.05 -10.72
CA PRO A 29 -7.75 2.52 -10.69
C PRO A 29 -6.86 3.14 -9.61
N MET A 30 -6.83 2.56 -8.41
CA MET A 30 -5.98 3.07 -7.33
C MET A 30 -4.50 2.93 -7.66
N LEU A 31 -4.08 1.84 -8.31
CA LEU A 31 -2.70 1.67 -8.76
C LEU A 31 -2.30 2.73 -9.80
N GLN A 32 -3.20 3.02 -10.76
CA GLN A 32 -2.95 4.08 -11.74
C GLN A 32 -2.91 5.46 -11.10
N PHE A 33 -3.74 5.70 -10.09
CA PHE A 33 -3.67 6.91 -9.27
C PHE A 33 -2.34 7.02 -8.53
N SER A 34 -1.89 5.95 -7.88
CA SER A 34 -0.59 5.90 -7.19
C SER A 34 0.59 6.18 -8.12
N LYS A 35 0.57 5.66 -9.36
CA LYS A 35 1.58 6.00 -10.38
C LYS A 35 1.64 7.50 -10.66
N ARG A 36 0.48 8.16 -10.74
CA ARG A 36 0.41 9.62 -10.96
C ARG A 36 0.95 10.41 -9.76
N LEU A 37 0.73 9.93 -8.53
CA LEU A 37 1.30 10.52 -7.32
C LEU A 37 2.83 10.39 -7.32
N ALA A 38 3.35 9.19 -7.62
CA ALA A 38 4.78 8.94 -7.67
C ALA A 38 5.50 9.81 -8.72
N VAL A 39 4.92 9.96 -9.92
CA VAL A 39 5.46 10.85 -10.97
C VAL A 39 5.51 12.32 -10.53
N LYS A 40 4.65 12.73 -9.60
CA LYS A 40 4.67 14.08 -9.00
C LYS A 40 5.69 14.24 -7.87
N GLY A 41 6.52 13.22 -7.61
CA GLY A 41 7.57 13.25 -6.60
C GLY A 41 7.09 12.97 -5.17
N LEU A 42 5.91 12.36 -5.02
CA LEU A 42 5.44 11.89 -3.71
C LEU A 42 5.95 10.47 -3.46
N GLU A 43 6.33 10.20 -2.22
CA GLU A 43 6.57 8.83 -1.75
C GLU A 43 5.21 8.13 -1.61
N VAL A 44 5.08 6.94 -2.17
CA VAL A 44 3.81 6.22 -2.20
C VAL A 44 4.01 4.78 -1.75
N THR A 45 3.25 4.37 -0.73
CA THR A 45 3.11 2.98 -0.33
C THR A 45 1.71 2.51 -0.70
N PHE A 46 1.63 1.53 -1.58
CA PHE A 46 0.41 0.85 -1.97
C PHE A 46 0.16 -0.35 -1.07
N ILE A 47 -0.95 -0.32 -0.33
CA ILE A 47 -1.28 -1.32 0.67
C ILE A 47 -2.19 -2.37 0.04
N THR A 48 -1.87 -3.63 0.26
CA THR A 48 -2.68 -4.78 -0.14
C THR A 48 -2.95 -5.67 1.06
N THR A 49 -3.84 -6.64 0.90
CA THR A 49 -4.20 -7.53 2.01
C THR A 49 -3.80 -8.98 1.77
N SER A 50 -3.66 -9.76 2.84
CA SER A 50 -3.29 -11.18 2.79
C SER A 50 -4.26 -12.08 2.00
N SER A 51 -5.51 -11.66 1.80
CA SER A 51 -6.47 -12.37 0.92
C SER A 51 -6.49 -11.85 -0.54
N SER A 52 -5.69 -10.84 -0.87
CA SER A 52 -5.61 -10.29 -2.22
C SER A 52 -4.72 -11.15 -3.13
N HIS A 53 -5.33 -12.10 -3.86
CA HIS A 53 -4.61 -13.02 -4.75
C HIS A 53 -3.95 -12.36 -5.99
N PHE A 54 -4.29 -11.12 -6.31
CA PHE A 54 -3.86 -10.47 -7.56
C PHE A 54 -2.38 -10.05 -7.57
N LEU A 55 -1.76 -9.88 -6.40
CA LEU A 55 -0.39 -9.39 -6.28
C LEU A 55 0.67 -10.28 -6.94
N SER A 56 0.45 -11.59 -6.95
CA SER A 56 1.40 -12.55 -7.51
C SER A 56 1.61 -12.38 -9.02
N SER A 57 0.71 -11.68 -9.70
CA SER A 57 0.73 -11.46 -11.15
C SER A 57 1.16 -10.06 -11.58
N LEU A 58 1.39 -9.14 -10.64
CA LEU A 58 1.69 -7.74 -10.93
C LEU A 58 3.18 -7.48 -11.04
N SER A 59 3.56 -6.75 -12.09
CA SER A 59 4.84 -6.05 -12.13
C SER A 59 4.73 -4.74 -11.36
N PHE A 60 5.50 -4.61 -10.30
CA PHE A 60 5.48 -3.43 -9.44
C PHE A 60 6.32 -2.31 -10.04
N PRO A 61 5.76 -1.11 -10.26
CA PRO A 61 6.56 0.04 -10.67
C PRO A 61 7.59 0.37 -9.58
N PRO A 62 8.85 0.67 -9.94
CA PRO A 62 9.95 0.84 -8.98
C PRO A 62 9.77 2.02 -8.03
N ASN A 63 8.91 2.98 -8.39
CA ASN A 63 8.71 4.22 -7.64
C ASN A 63 7.50 4.14 -6.67
N ILE A 64 6.99 2.93 -6.41
CA ILE A 64 5.90 2.69 -5.47
C ILE A 64 6.30 1.49 -4.61
N GLU A 65 6.26 1.67 -3.30
CA GLU A 65 6.44 0.58 -2.36
C GLU A 65 5.13 -0.23 -2.23
N PHE A 66 5.21 -1.55 -2.17
CA PHE A 66 4.06 -2.41 -1.95
C PHE A 66 4.17 -3.11 -0.61
N VAL A 67 3.15 -2.95 0.23
CA VAL A 67 3.09 -3.57 1.55
C VAL A 67 1.84 -4.40 1.68
N CYS A 68 2.01 -5.66 2.09
CA CYS A 68 0.90 -6.55 2.40
C CYS A 68 0.60 -6.52 3.91
N ILE A 69 -0.63 -6.17 4.26
CA ILE A 69 -1.13 -6.22 5.64
C ILE A 69 -2.06 -7.42 5.86
N PHE A 70 -2.19 -7.83 7.12
CA PHE A 70 -3.10 -8.92 7.47
C PHE A 70 -4.55 -8.43 7.59
N ASP A 71 -5.47 -9.06 6.87
CA ASP A 71 -6.91 -8.74 6.89
C ASP A 71 -7.76 -9.72 7.72
N GLY A 72 -7.13 -10.67 8.41
CA GLY A 72 -7.85 -11.70 9.16
C GLY A 72 -8.06 -13.00 8.39
N PHE A 73 -7.66 -13.06 7.12
CA PHE A 73 -7.86 -14.23 6.27
C PHE A 73 -6.58 -14.62 5.55
N ARG A 74 -6.45 -15.92 5.31
CA ARG A 74 -5.45 -16.51 4.41
C ARG A 74 -6.17 -17.12 3.21
N GLU A 75 -5.40 -17.52 2.22
CA GLU A 75 -5.90 -18.28 1.07
C GLU A 75 -6.72 -19.51 1.53
N GLY A 76 -7.88 -19.72 0.91
CA GLY A 76 -8.75 -20.87 1.17
C GLY A 76 -9.78 -20.70 2.31
N HIS A 77 -9.85 -19.56 2.99
CA HIS A 77 -10.91 -19.31 3.97
C HIS A 77 -12.29 -19.14 3.29
N LYS A 78 -13.27 -19.97 3.66
CA LYS A 78 -14.66 -19.83 3.21
C LYS A 78 -15.41 -18.81 4.07
N VAL A 79 -16.06 -17.86 3.42
CA VAL A 79 -16.95 -16.89 4.07
C VAL A 79 -18.36 -17.46 4.08
N VAL A 80 -18.91 -17.69 5.28
CA VAL A 80 -20.28 -18.21 5.46
C VAL A 80 -21.24 -17.10 5.92
N ASP A 81 -20.71 -16.11 6.65
CA ASP A 81 -21.45 -14.95 7.15
C ASP A 81 -20.70 -13.66 6.78
N LEU A 82 -21.39 -12.78 6.06
CA LEU A 82 -20.85 -11.50 5.59
C LEU A 82 -20.57 -10.54 6.75
N ASP A 83 -21.42 -10.51 7.78
CA ASP A 83 -21.26 -9.58 8.90
C ASP A 83 -20.07 -9.96 9.77
N ALA A 84 -19.93 -11.25 10.10
CA ALA A 84 -18.73 -11.76 10.77
C ALA A 84 -17.47 -11.51 9.94
N HIS A 85 -17.54 -11.67 8.61
CA HIS A 85 -16.43 -11.39 7.72
C HIS A 85 -16.02 -9.92 7.76
N LEU A 86 -16.94 -8.99 7.52
CA LEU A 86 -16.67 -7.55 7.53
C LEU A 86 -16.16 -7.09 8.89
N LYS A 87 -16.72 -7.60 10.00
CA LYS A 87 -16.26 -7.32 11.35
C LYS A 87 -14.83 -7.78 11.57
N ARG A 88 -14.46 -8.96 11.09
CA ARG A 88 -13.09 -9.49 11.17
C ARG A 88 -12.12 -8.64 10.35
N VAL A 89 -12.43 -8.39 9.07
CA VAL A 89 -11.63 -7.54 8.17
C VAL A 89 -11.38 -6.19 8.84
N ARG A 90 -12.45 -5.54 9.29
CA ARG A 90 -12.41 -4.23 9.96
C ARG A 90 -11.53 -4.23 11.22
N THR A 91 -11.45 -5.33 11.95
CA THR A 91 -10.66 -5.44 13.19
C THR A 91 -9.19 -5.69 12.88
N CYS A 92 -8.91 -6.65 12.00
CA CYS A 92 -7.54 -7.02 11.63
C CYS A 92 -6.84 -5.89 10.86
N ILE A 93 -7.51 -5.28 9.87
CA ILE A 93 -6.95 -4.18 9.09
C ILE A 93 -6.66 -2.97 9.97
N ARG A 94 -7.53 -2.63 10.94
CA ARG A 94 -7.21 -1.54 11.88
C ARG A 94 -5.91 -1.79 12.63
N ARG A 95 -5.76 -3.00 13.17
CA ARG A 95 -4.55 -3.37 13.90
C ARG A 95 -3.31 -3.29 13.00
N SER A 96 -3.36 -3.92 11.83
CA SER A 96 -2.21 -3.94 10.93
C SER A 96 -1.86 -2.59 10.30
N LEU A 97 -2.85 -1.71 10.08
CA LEU A 97 -2.57 -0.34 9.66
C LEU A 97 -1.90 0.48 10.77
N LEU A 98 -2.30 0.29 12.04
CA LEU A 98 -1.63 0.95 13.17
C LEU A 98 -0.18 0.47 13.30
N GLU A 99 0.05 -0.83 13.24
CA GLU A 99 1.40 -1.43 13.23
C GLU A 99 2.26 -0.86 12.09
N LEU A 100 1.70 -0.73 10.88
CA LEU A 100 2.40 -0.16 9.74
C LEU A 100 2.72 1.33 9.92
N ILE A 101 1.78 2.11 10.44
CA ILE A 101 1.99 3.54 10.69
C ILE A 101 3.07 3.73 11.76
N ASP A 102 3.04 2.95 12.83
CA ASP A 102 4.03 3.04 13.90
C ASP A 102 5.41 2.59 13.42
N TYR A 103 5.48 1.58 12.56
CA TYR A 103 6.71 1.23 11.84
C TYR A 103 7.26 2.43 11.06
N TYR A 104 6.46 3.10 10.23
CA TYR A 104 6.97 4.26 9.47
C TYR A 104 7.36 5.44 10.36
N LYS A 105 6.68 5.66 11.50
CA LYS A 105 7.09 6.70 12.45
C LYS A 105 8.46 6.42 13.04
N GLN A 106 8.75 5.17 13.40
CA GLN A 106 10.02 4.77 14.00
C GLN A 106 11.17 4.79 12.99
N ASN A 107 10.89 4.50 11.73
CA ASN A 107 11.91 4.45 10.67
C ASN A 107 12.08 5.78 9.91
N LYS A 108 11.31 6.83 10.24
CA LYS A 108 11.42 8.16 9.61
C LYS A 108 12.51 9.08 10.18
N GLU A 109 13.20 8.69 11.24
CA GLU A 109 14.29 9.50 11.84
C GLU A 109 15.69 9.24 11.24
N SER A 110 15.81 8.37 10.23
CA SER A 110 17.11 7.96 9.66
C SER A 110 17.35 8.35 8.19
N LEU A 111 16.56 9.26 7.61
CA LEU A 111 16.70 9.74 6.22
C LEU A 111 16.78 11.27 6.14
#